data_AF-A0A143WZN6-F1
#
_entry.id   AF-A0A143WZN6-F1
#
_cell.length_a   1.000
_cell.length_b   1.000
_cell.length_c   1.000
_cell.angle_alpha   90.00
_cell.angle_beta   90.00
_cell.angle_gamma   90.00
#
_symmetry.space_group_name_H-M   'P 1'
#
loop_
_entity.id
_entity.type
_entity.pdbx_description
1 polymer ?
#
loop_
_entity_poly.entity_id
_entity_poly.type
_entity_poly.pdbx_seq_one_letter_code
_entity_poly.pdbx_strand_id
1 'polypeptide(L)'
;MTVNMAIANPDLFAAIVPICGAYGSSTDEELLTLKDNNIWLVHAMNDTSVDPTETSDRLHALIPSSIYTVYDTVTVDGIDYPGHWSWIYVARNMPTYNGQSIFQWMASQTLADDPVTDVENPSDTQTPSEGNQGQGIVQTGDTTMTYPYLALMVAAFAGMAGYVVVRRQRKEENC
;
A
#
# COMPACT_ATOMS: atom_id res chain seq x y z
N MET A 1 6.56 -0.56 -13.70
CA MET A 1 7.35 -1.74 -13.24
C MET A 1 6.57 -3.04 -13.42
N THR A 2 5.41 -3.21 -12.76
CA THR A 2 4.60 -4.44 -12.81
C THR A 2 4.30 -4.92 -14.24
N VAL A 3 3.79 -4.03 -15.09
CA VAL A 3 3.47 -4.35 -16.49
C VAL A 3 4.72 -4.78 -17.26
N ASN A 4 5.83 -4.03 -17.19
CA ASN A 4 7.07 -4.39 -17.90
C ASN A 4 7.65 -5.73 -17.43
N MET A 5 7.55 -6.04 -16.13
CA MET A 5 7.97 -7.33 -15.60
C MET A 5 7.12 -8.48 -16.13
N ALA A 6 5.81 -8.27 -16.24
CA ALA A 6 4.90 -9.23 -16.83
C ALA A 6 5.17 -9.42 -18.32
N ILE A 7 5.37 -8.34 -19.10
CA ILE A 7 5.71 -8.44 -20.53
C ILE A 7 6.99 -9.27 -20.73
N ALA A 8 8.00 -9.05 -19.88
CA ALA A 8 9.25 -9.79 -19.96
C ALA A 8 9.12 -11.26 -19.52
N ASN A 9 8.07 -11.61 -18.78
CA ASN A 9 7.87 -12.94 -18.19
C ASN A 9 6.36 -13.30 -18.14
N PRO A 10 5.69 -13.45 -19.30
CA PRO A 10 4.22 -13.53 -19.36
C PRO A 10 3.65 -14.75 -18.63
N ASP A 11 4.41 -15.86 -18.58
CA ASP A 11 3.97 -17.10 -17.96
C ASP A 11 4.37 -17.24 -16.47
N LEU A 12 5.06 -16.24 -15.91
CA LEU A 12 5.59 -16.32 -14.55
C LEU A 12 4.55 -15.99 -13.47
N PHE A 13 3.55 -15.17 -13.79
CA PHE A 13 2.64 -14.60 -12.80
C PHE A 13 1.20 -15.07 -13.01
N ALA A 14 0.61 -15.65 -11.97
CA ALA A 14 -0.81 -16.05 -11.97
C ALA A 14 -1.77 -14.86 -11.99
N ALA A 15 -1.35 -13.71 -11.46
CA ALA A 15 -2.12 -12.46 -11.45
C ALA A 15 -1.21 -11.25 -11.58
N ILE A 16 -1.69 -10.22 -12.28
CA ILE A 16 -1.00 -8.95 -12.50
C ILE A 16 -1.90 -7.82 -11.98
N VAL A 17 -1.41 -7.07 -10.98
CA VAL A 17 -2.19 -5.97 -10.38
C VAL A 17 -1.41 -4.66 -10.43
N PRO A 18 -1.45 -3.94 -11.58
CA PRO A 18 -0.88 -2.61 -11.69
C PRO A 18 -1.77 -1.59 -10.98
N ILE A 19 -1.17 -0.84 -10.06
CA ILE A 19 -1.81 0.24 -9.31
C ILE A 19 -1.10 1.53 -9.70
N CYS A 20 -1.84 2.54 -10.16
CA CYS A 20 -1.28 3.78 -10.74
C CYS A 20 -0.04 3.48 -11.63
N GLY A 21 -0.19 2.45 -12.48
CA GLY A 21 0.95 1.68 -12.97
C GLY A 21 1.58 2.28 -14.22
N ALA A 22 2.69 3.01 -14.05
CA ALA A 22 3.50 3.45 -15.18
C ALA A 22 4.31 2.30 -15.82
N TYR A 23 4.35 2.29 -17.15
CA TYR A 23 5.10 1.32 -17.95
C TYR A 23 5.94 1.93 -19.09
N GLY A 24 6.02 3.26 -19.17
CA GLY A 24 6.87 3.95 -20.14
C GLY A 24 6.38 3.77 -21.56
N SER A 25 7.28 3.46 -22.48
CA SER A 25 7.01 3.45 -23.93
C SER A 25 6.65 2.07 -24.50
N SER A 26 6.13 1.14 -23.68
CA SER A 26 5.72 -0.17 -24.19
C SER A 26 4.68 -0.04 -25.31
N THR A 27 4.86 -0.80 -26.38
CA THR A 27 3.98 -0.77 -27.55
C THR A 27 2.69 -1.54 -27.30
N ASP A 28 1.65 -1.31 -28.12
CA ASP A 28 0.41 -2.09 -28.03
C ASP A 28 0.66 -3.59 -28.25
N GLU A 29 1.58 -3.93 -29.16
CA GLU A 29 1.99 -5.31 -29.45
C GLU A 29 2.63 -5.99 -28.24
N GLU A 30 3.50 -5.27 -27.51
CA GLU A 30 4.09 -5.75 -26.27
C GLU A 30 3.03 -5.91 -25.17
N LEU A 31 2.11 -4.96 -25.02
CA LEU A 31 1.03 -5.06 -24.04
C LEU A 31 0.09 -6.24 -24.33
N LEU A 32 -0.22 -6.49 -25.60
CA LEU A 32 -1.08 -7.60 -26.03
C LEU A 32 -0.48 -8.99 -25.80
N THR A 33 0.81 -9.09 -25.46
CA THR A 33 1.38 -10.35 -24.95
C THR A 33 0.73 -10.80 -23.64
N LEU A 34 0.10 -9.88 -22.90
CA LEU A 34 -0.56 -10.15 -21.63
C LEU A 34 -2.06 -10.45 -21.75
N LYS A 35 -2.62 -10.55 -22.96
CA LYS A 35 -4.08 -10.64 -23.19
C LYS A 35 -4.76 -11.83 -22.50
N ASP A 36 -4.00 -12.88 -22.25
CA ASP A 36 -4.46 -14.14 -21.65
C ASP A 36 -4.15 -14.22 -20.13
N ASN A 37 -3.50 -13.20 -19.56
CA ASN A 37 -3.22 -13.13 -18.12
C ASN A 37 -4.42 -12.61 -17.32
N ASN A 38 -4.48 -12.98 -16.05
CA ASN A 38 -5.41 -12.37 -15.09
C ASN A 38 -4.89 -10.99 -14.67
N ILE A 39 -5.56 -9.93 -15.11
CA ILE A 39 -5.16 -8.55 -14.84
C ILE A 39 -6.25 -7.80 -14.08
N TRP A 40 -5.90 -7.12 -12.99
CA TRP A 40 -6.78 -6.14 -12.32
C TRP A 40 -6.06 -4.81 -12.14
N LEU A 41 -6.52 -3.80 -12.85
CA LEU A 41 -6.00 -2.43 -12.83
C LEU A 41 -6.71 -1.59 -11.77
N VAL A 42 -5.96 -0.76 -11.04
CA VAL A 42 -6.52 0.22 -10.11
C VAL A 42 -5.88 1.59 -10.36
N HIS A 43 -6.71 2.62 -10.54
CA HIS A 43 -6.24 3.99 -10.78
C HIS A 43 -7.26 5.02 -10.25
N ALA A 44 -6.80 6.25 -10.02
CA ALA A 44 -7.68 7.40 -9.86
C ALA A 44 -7.54 8.35 -11.07
N MET A 45 -8.65 8.90 -11.56
CA MET A 45 -8.70 9.76 -12.74
C MET A 45 -7.97 11.09 -12.54
N ASN A 46 -7.88 11.56 -11.29
CA ASN A 46 -7.15 12.78 -10.95
C ASN A 46 -5.65 12.54 -10.64
N ASP A 47 -5.09 11.39 -11.03
CA ASP A 47 -3.63 11.17 -10.95
C ASP A 47 -2.89 12.12 -11.92
N THR A 48 -2.10 13.01 -11.36
CA THR A 48 -1.28 13.97 -12.11
C THR A 48 0.19 13.56 -12.22
N SER A 49 0.59 12.46 -11.60
CA SER A 49 1.94 11.90 -11.68
C SER A 49 2.05 10.84 -12.77
N VAL A 50 1.01 10.03 -12.95
CA VAL A 50 0.90 9.03 -14.00
C VAL A 50 -0.47 9.20 -14.65
N ASP A 51 -0.49 9.62 -15.92
CA ASP A 51 -1.74 9.86 -16.64
C ASP A 51 -2.49 8.53 -16.86
N PRO A 52 -3.72 8.37 -16.32
CA PRO A 52 -4.52 7.16 -16.50
C PRO A 52 -4.83 6.87 -17.96
N THR A 53 -5.00 7.91 -18.79
CA THR A 53 -5.39 7.78 -20.21
C THR A 53 -4.30 7.08 -21.03
N GLU A 54 -3.05 7.39 -20.74
CA GLU A 54 -1.87 6.81 -21.40
C GLU A 54 -1.43 5.47 -20.77
N THR A 55 -2.01 5.10 -19.63
CA THR A 55 -1.64 3.91 -18.86
C THR A 55 -2.81 2.95 -18.65
N SER A 56 -3.50 2.99 -17.52
CA SER A 56 -4.52 2.00 -17.19
C SER A 56 -5.70 1.99 -18.18
N ASP A 57 -6.14 3.14 -18.69
CA ASP A 57 -7.20 3.20 -19.69
C ASP A 57 -6.74 2.54 -21.00
N ARG A 58 -5.54 2.88 -21.49
CA ARG A 58 -4.95 2.28 -22.69
C ARG A 58 -4.81 0.76 -22.55
N LEU A 59 -4.30 0.28 -21.41
CA LEU A 59 -4.14 -1.15 -21.18
C LEU A 59 -5.48 -1.88 -21.11
N HIS A 60 -6.48 -1.32 -20.42
CA HIS A 60 -7.82 -1.90 -20.36
C HIS A 60 -8.51 -1.90 -21.73
N ALA A 61 -8.32 -0.86 -22.54
CA ALA A 61 -8.86 -0.80 -23.89
C ALA A 61 -8.26 -1.88 -24.81
N LEU A 62 -6.96 -2.16 -24.68
CA LEU A 62 -6.28 -3.23 -25.43
C LEU A 62 -6.63 -4.63 -24.93
N ILE A 63 -6.87 -4.78 -23.62
CA ILE A 63 -7.18 -6.06 -22.97
C ILE A 63 -8.51 -5.94 -22.20
N PRO A 64 -9.68 -5.99 -22.90
CA PRO A 64 -10.98 -5.82 -22.26
C PRO A 64 -11.37 -6.93 -21.27
N SER A 65 -10.63 -8.04 -21.26
CA SER A 65 -10.77 -9.13 -20.28
C SER A 65 -10.23 -8.74 -18.90
N SER A 66 -9.40 -7.69 -18.81
CA SER A 66 -8.89 -7.18 -17.53
C SER A 66 -10.02 -6.57 -16.69
N ILE A 67 -9.90 -6.67 -15.36
CA ILE A 67 -10.75 -5.92 -14.44
C ILE A 67 -10.15 -4.53 -14.28
N TYR A 68 -11.00 -3.49 -14.25
CA TYR A 68 -10.54 -2.13 -14.04
C TYR A 68 -11.39 -1.41 -13.00
N THR A 69 -10.77 -1.05 -11.87
CA THR A 69 -11.39 -0.20 -10.85
C THR A 69 -10.81 1.21 -10.94
N VAL A 70 -11.69 2.15 -11.26
CA VAL A 70 -11.35 3.57 -11.41
C VAL A 70 -12.06 4.37 -10.34
N TYR A 71 -11.33 5.29 -9.73
CA TYR A 71 -11.86 6.28 -8.80
C TYR A 71 -11.76 7.68 -9.40
N ASP A 72 -12.71 8.56 -9.14
CA ASP A 72 -12.59 9.95 -9.61
C ASP A 72 -11.47 10.69 -8.86
N THR A 73 -11.36 10.42 -7.56
CA THR A 73 -10.39 11.01 -6.63
C THR A 73 -9.97 9.99 -5.57
N VAL A 74 -8.94 10.30 -4.77
CA VAL A 74 -8.53 9.47 -3.63
C VAL A 74 -8.99 10.15 -2.34
N THR A 75 -10.20 9.79 -1.89
CA THR A 75 -10.76 10.22 -0.61
C THR A 75 -11.09 9.00 0.24
N VAL A 76 -10.50 8.92 1.43
CA VAL A 76 -10.69 7.80 2.37
C VAL A 76 -10.90 8.36 3.76
N ASP A 77 -11.95 7.89 4.45
CA ASP A 77 -12.34 8.34 5.79
C ASP A 77 -12.50 9.88 5.91
N GLY A 78 -12.93 10.53 4.81
CA GLY A 78 -13.10 11.98 4.74
C GLY A 78 -11.80 12.79 4.59
N ILE A 79 -10.67 12.13 4.34
CA ILE A 79 -9.39 12.77 4.03
C ILE A 79 -9.11 12.64 2.54
N ASP A 80 -8.79 13.77 1.92
CA ASP A 80 -8.41 13.85 0.51
C ASP A 80 -6.89 13.66 0.36
N TYR A 81 -6.52 12.80 -0.58
CA TYR A 81 -5.14 12.49 -0.95
C TYR A 81 -4.91 12.82 -2.44
N PRO A 82 -3.63 13.00 -2.85
CA PRO A 82 -3.30 13.09 -4.27
C PRO A 82 -3.83 11.88 -5.05
N GLY A 83 -4.31 12.11 -6.28
CA GLY A 83 -4.85 11.06 -7.14
C GLY A 83 -3.91 9.88 -7.36
N HIS A 84 -2.60 10.17 -7.41
CA HIS A 84 -1.57 9.15 -7.53
C HIS A 84 -1.65 8.08 -6.44
N TRP A 85 -2.21 8.40 -5.27
CA TRP A 85 -2.21 7.54 -4.09
C TRP A 85 -3.35 6.52 -4.09
N SER A 86 -3.82 6.11 -5.27
CA SER A 86 -4.87 5.10 -5.46
C SER A 86 -4.53 3.74 -4.81
N TRP A 87 -3.25 3.47 -4.49
CA TRP A 87 -2.83 2.33 -3.68
C TRP A 87 -3.43 2.31 -2.27
N ILE A 88 -3.90 3.44 -1.73
CA ILE A 88 -4.58 3.47 -0.43
C ILE A 88 -5.83 2.58 -0.48
N TYR A 89 -6.61 2.62 -1.57
CA TYR A 89 -7.78 1.75 -1.73
C TYR A 89 -7.40 0.27 -1.72
N VAL A 90 -6.33 -0.09 -2.45
CA VAL A 90 -5.84 -1.48 -2.51
C VAL A 90 -5.30 -1.95 -1.16
N ALA A 91 -4.48 -1.13 -0.49
CA ALA A 91 -3.94 -1.44 0.84
C ALA A 91 -5.03 -1.66 1.89
N ARG A 92 -6.22 -1.07 1.68
CA ARG A 92 -7.41 -1.25 2.52
C ARG A 92 -8.37 -2.33 2.00
N ASN A 93 -7.95 -3.12 1.00
CA ASN A 93 -8.73 -4.19 0.38
C ASN A 93 -10.10 -3.73 -0.16
N MET A 94 -10.19 -2.49 -0.63
CA MET A 94 -11.47 -1.87 -1.01
C MET A 94 -11.97 -2.18 -2.43
N PRO A 95 -11.13 -2.36 -3.46
CA PRO A 95 -11.63 -2.73 -4.78
C PRO A 95 -12.34 -4.08 -4.72
N THR A 96 -13.55 -4.12 -5.29
CA THR A 96 -14.37 -5.32 -5.36
C THR A 96 -14.86 -5.56 -6.78
N TYR A 97 -14.90 -6.83 -7.18
CA TYR A 97 -15.44 -7.25 -8.47
C TYR A 97 -16.19 -8.57 -8.27
N ASN A 98 -17.43 -8.65 -8.74
CA ASN A 98 -18.31 -9.82 -8.58
C ASN A 98 -18.40 -10.37 -7.13
N GLY A 99 -18.40 -9.48 -6.14
CA GLY A 99 -18.50 -9.84 -4.72
C GLY A 99 -17.20 -10.33 -4.06
N GLN A 100 -16.09 -10.37 -4.79
CA GLN A 100 -14.76 -10.66 -4.23
C GLN A 100 -13.97 -9.37 -4.06
N SER A 101 -13.22 -9.27 -2.96
CA SER A 101 -12.21 -8.21 -2.79
C SER A 101 -10.98 -8.50 -3.63
N ILE A 102 -10.17 -7.47 -3.91
CA ILE A 102 -8.96 -7.63 -4.73
C ILE A 102 -7.98 -8.67 -4.18
N PHE A 103 -7.77 -8.76 -2.86
CA PHE A 103 -6.91 -9.80 -2.29
C PHE A 103 -7.52 -11.20 -2.42
N GLN A 104 -8.84 -11.35 -2.26
CA GLN A 104 -9.51 -12.64 -2.45
C GLN A 104 -9.41 -13.11 -3.90
N TRP A 105 -9.64 -12.19 -4.85
CA TRP A 105 -9.49 -12.48 -6.27
C TRP A 105 -8.05 -12.83 -6.62
N MET A 106 -7.05 -12.08 -6.14
CA MET A 106 -5.64 -12.39 -6.41
C MET A 106 -5.28 -13.78 -5.87
N ALA A 107 -5.74 -14.11 -4.66
CA ALA A 107 -5.49 -15.41 -4.03
C ALA A 107 -6.15 -16.59 -4.78
N SER A 108 -7.21 -16.35 -5.56
CA SER A 108 -7.88 -17.41 -6.32
C SER A 108 -7.29 -17.64 -7.70
N GLN A 109 -6.31 -16.84 -8.15
CA GLN A 109 -5.70 -17.02 -9.46
C GLN A 109 -4.60 -18.08 -9.42
N THR A 110 -4.50 -18.87 -10.48
CA THR A 110 -3.46 -19.89 -10.67
C THR A 110 -2.83 -19.73 -12.05
N LEU A 111 -1.65 -20.29 -12.23
CA LEU A 111 -1.14 -20.51 -13.59
C LEU A 111 -2.01 -21.55 -14.29
N ALA A 112 -2.15 -21.45 -15.61
CA ALA A 112 -2.96 -22.38 -16.40
C ALA A 112 -2.51 -23.84 -16.24
N ASP A 113 -1.22 -24.07 -15.95
CA ASP A 113 -0.60 -25.38 -15.80
C ASP A 113 -0.61 -25.92 -14.35
N ASP A 114 -1.13 -25.18 -13.38
CA ASP A 114 -1.18 -25.56 -11.96
C ASP A 114 -2.57 -25.31 -11.36
N PRO A 115 -3.59 -26.14 -11.71
CA PRO A 115 -4.93 -25.97 -11.19
C PRO A 115 -4.98 -26.29 -9.69
N VAL A 116 -5.37 -25.31 -8.87
CA VAL A 116 -5.66 -25.51 -7.44
C VAL A 116 -6.78 -26.56 -7.32
N THR A 117 -6.46 -27.69 -6.71
CA THR A 117 -7.42 -28.77 -6.44
C THR A 117 -8.14 -28.63 -5.11
N ASP A 118 -7.66 -27.77 -4.21
CA ASP A 118 -8.27 -27.52 -2.91
C ASP A 118 -8.18 -26.02 -2.54
N VAL A 119 -9.24 -25.27 -2.82
CA VAL A 119 -9.42 -23.95 -2.20
C VAL A 119 -9.95 -24.22 -0.79
N GLU A 120 -9.08 -24.21 0.22
CA GLU A 120 -9.56 -24.14 1.60
C GLU A 120 -10.41 -22.88 1.78
N ASN A 121 -11.62 -23.08 2.27
CA ASN A 121 -12.63 -22.05 2.42
C ASN A 121 -12.12 -21.00 3.43
N PRO A 122 -12.26 -19.67 3.19
CA PRO A 122 -11.76 -18.63 4.10
C PRO A 122 -12.39 -18.66 5.51
N SER A 123 -13.36 -19.54 5.74
CA SER A 123 -13.96 -19.80 7.06
C SER A 123 -13.05 -20.59 8.00
N ASP A 124 -11.98 -21.22 7.52
CA ASP A 124 -11.02 -21.93 8.36
C ASP A 124 -9.98 -20.97 8.95
N THR A 125 -10.47 -19.96 9.67
CA THR A 125 -9.63 -19.21 10.59
C THR A 125 -9.31 -20.15 11.76
N GLN A 126 -8.23 -20.92 11.65
CA GLN A 126 -7.62 -21.51 12.82
C GLN A 126 -7.21 -20.37 13.75
N THR A 127 -7.91 -20.28 14.87
CA THR A 127 -7.47 -19.48 16.01
C THR A 127 -6.04 -19.94 16.33
N PRO A 128 -5.04 -19.04 16.41
CA PRO A 128 -3.68 -19.47 16.69
C PRO A 128 -3.66 -20.27 17.99
N SER A 129 -3.31 -21.55 17.90
CA SER A 129 -3.14 -22.39 19.08
C SER A 129 -2.06 -21.77 19.96
N GLU A 130 -2.35 -21.61 21.25
CA GLU A 130 -1.39 -21.24 22.28
C GLU A 130 -0.18 -22.18 22.22
N GLY A 131 0.91 -21.76 21.55
CA GLY A 131 2.04 -22.67 21.38
C GLY A 131 3.09 -22.24 20.38
N ASN A 132 3.71 -21.06 20.56
CA ASN A 132 5.18 -20.96 20.42
C ASN A 132 5.70 -19.67 21.08
N GLN A 133 6.01 -19.76 22.36
CA GLN A 133 6.85 -18.78 23.06
C GLN A 133 8.28 -18.93 22.54
N GLY A 134 8.63 -18.26 21.44
CA GLY A 134 10.02 -18.23 20.99
C GLY A 134 10.26 -18.14 19.49
N GLN A 135 9.66 -17.16 18.80
CA GLN A 135 10.25 -16.60 17.58
C GLN A 135 9.91 -15.12 17.56
N GLY A 136 10.95 -14.28 17.57
CA GLY A 136 10.83 -12.84 17.73
C GLY A 136 9.87 -12.24 16.70
N ILE A 137 9.01 -11.35 17.17
CA ILE A 137 8.16 -10.50 16.34
C ILE A 137 9.04 -9.91 15.23
N VAL A 138 8.69 -10.12 13.97
CA VAL A 138 9.30 -9.41 12.85
C VAL A 138 9.14 -7.92 13.10
N GLN A 139 10.26 -7.27 13.39
CA GLN A 139 10.29 -5.89 13.82
C GLN A 139 10.01 -5.00 12.61
N THR A 140 8.77 -4.51 12.45
CA THR A 140 8.51 -3.37 11.57
C THR A 140 9.17 -2.14 12.20
N GLY A 141 9.73 -1.26 11.38
CA GLY A 141 10.61 -0.14 11.79
C GLY A 141 9.94 0.97 12.61
N ASP A 142 8.81 0.70 13.26
CA ASP A 142 8.07 1.63 14.10
C ASP A 142 8.64 1.66 15.52
N THR A 143 9.95 1.79 15.66
CA THR A 143 10.56 2.16 16.95
C THR A 143 10.62 3.68 17.03
N THR A 144 9.49 4.33 17.31
CA THR A 144 9.51 5.72 17.78
C THR A 144 10.20 5.74 19.15
N MET A 145 11.48 6.11 19.17
CA MET A 145 12.24 6.33 20.41
C MET A 145 11.65 7.57 21.12
N THR A 146 10.66 7.35 21.98
CA THR A 146 9.98 8.39 22.78
C THR A 146 10.82 8.89 23.96
N TYR A 147 11.72 8.06 24.48
CA TYR A 147 12.58 8.36 25.62
C TYR A 147 13.54 9.56 25.45
N PRO A 148 14.25 9.76 24.32
CA PRO A 148 15.09 10.94 24.15
C PRO A 148 14.30 12.26 24.21
N TYR A 149 13.06 12.28 23.70
CA TYR A 149 12.20 13.47 23.74
C TYR A 149 11.71 13.79 25.15
N LEU A 150 11.33 12.77 25.93
CA LEU A 150 10.98 12.95 27.35
C LEU A 150 12.17 13.44 28.18
N ALA A 151 13.37 12.92 27.94
CA ALA A 151 14.57 13.37 28.63
C ALA A 151 14.91 14.85 28.32
N LEU A 152 14.77 15.26 27.06
CA LEU A 152 14.96 16.66 26.65
C LEU A 152 13.94 17.60 27.30
N MET A 153 12.66 17.18 27.38
CA MET A 153 11.61 17.95 28.04
C MET A 153 11.90 18.14 29.54
N VAL A 154 12.28 17.08 30.25
CA VAL A 154 12.60 17.16 31.70
C VAL A 154 13.81 18.06 31.96
N ALA A 155 14.86 17.96 31.13
CA ALA A 155 16.03 18.83 31.24
C ALA A 155 15.69 20.32 31.03
N ALA A 156 14.81 20.62 30.06
CA ALA A 156 14.35 21.98 29.81
C ALA A 156 13.55 22.56 30.99
N PHE A 157 12.66 21.78 31.60
CA PHE A 157 11.89 22.22 32.77
C PHE A 157 12.77 22.43 34.00
N ALA A 158 13.73 21.54 34.27
CA ALA A 158 14.67 21.70 35.37
C ALA A 158 15.57 22.92 35.19
N GLY A 159 16.06 23.16 33.96
CA GLY A 159 16.85 24.33 33.63
C GLY A 159 16.07 25.65 33.81
N MET A 160 14.81 25.68 33.39
CA MET A 160 13.96 26.87 33.52
C MET A 160 13.59 27.15 34.98
N ALA A 161 13.29 26.11 35.79
CA ALA A 161 13.05 26.26 37.22
C ALA A 161 14.31 26.75 37.96
N GLY A 162 15.48 26.18 37.66
CA GLY A 162 16.76 26.62 38.21
C GLY A 162 17.08 28.08 37.86
N TYR A 163 16.86 28.48 36.60
CA TYR A 163 17.05 29.86 36.15
C TYR A 163 16.14 30.85 36.90
N VAL A 164 14.87 30.50 37.12
CA VAL A 164 13.93 31.35 37.86
C VAL A 164 14.35 31.51 39.33
N VAL A 165 14.79 30.43 39.99
CA VAL A 165 15.25 30.47 41.39
C VAL A 165 16.51 31.33 41.52
N VAL A 166 17.53 31.10 40.67
CA VAL A 166 18.78 31.88 40.68
C VAL A 166 18.51 33.36 40.39
N ARG A 167 17.62 33.67 39.44
CA ARG A 167 17.26 35.06 39.12
C ARG A 167 16.53 35.74 40.27
N ARG A 168 15.71 35.01 41.03
CA ARG A 168 14.98 35.54 42.19
C ARG A 168 15.93 35.82 43.35
N GLN A 169 16.84 34.90 43.66
CA GLN A 169 17.89 35.10 44.67
C GLN A 169 18.79 36.29 44.33
N ARG A 170 19.23 36.41 43.07
CA ARG A 170 20.05 37.56 42.62
C ARG A 170 19.31 38.90 42.69
N LYS A 171 17.98 38.89 42.70
CA LYS A 171 17.16 40.11 42.85
C LYS A 171 16.99 40.49 44.33
N GLU A 172 17.01 39.52 45.23
CA GLU A 172 16.98 39.71 46.68
C GLU A 172 18.34 40.16 47.23
N GLU A 173 19.45 39.74 46.63
CA GLU A 173 20.82 40.18 47.00
C GLU A 173 21.19 41.60 46.53
N ASN A 174 20.41 42.20 45.62
CA ASN A 174 20.67 43.54 45.06
C ASN A 174 19.68 44.62 45.58
N CYS A 175 19.08 44.42 46.77
CA CYS A 175 18.22 45.38 47.47
C CYS A 175 18.85 45.81 48.79
#